data_AF-A0A8T9QHT4-F1
#
_entry.id   AF-A0A8T9QHT4-F1
#
_cell.length_a   1.000
_cell.length_b   1.000
_cell.length_c   1.000
_cell.angle_alpha   90.00
_cell.angle_beta   90.00
_cell.angle_gamma   90.00
#
_symmetry.space_group_name_H-M   'P 1'
#
loop_
_entity.id
_entity.type
_entity.pdbx_description
1 polymer ?
#
loop_
_entity_poly.entity_id
_entity_poly.type
_entity_poly.pdbx_seq_one_letter_code
_entity_poly.pdbx_strand_id
1 'polypeptide(L)'
;MRPPADLDRLVQELFAEIQSDQVPYEDLYETLLLYYQTPLNLNTATREELRALLLLSETQITALLDHRAAQGNLISLYELQSVEGFDLRTIYRVSPFVAVQSSTGNAARGPLWQRIAQEENNALFVRYERVLQDRQGYAAPDTTSTGRPASRYLGSPDKLLVRYRVSHQRDFSLGITAEKDAGEPLVWSPGTRRYGADFYSGHFVLQERGKLKTLALGDYQLQFGQGLLLSSGLQVGKGAETITTIRRSSLGVRPYSSVLESTFFRGAAATFTLTSTLRATAFVSRKRVDANVQTAADSLAEFDEFSSGFLLTGFHRTANELANRQTLRETIGGGNLTYTSRSSNFSAGLTAVDSHFDKPLQRQPELYNAFEFRGRHNLAIGVNYSYVIRNIILFGETARSSSGASVR
;
A
#
# COMPACT_ATOMS: atom_id res chain seq x y z
N MET A 1 -3.85 -5.52 31.36
CA MET A 1 -3.98 -4.21 30.70
C MET A 1 -2.84 -4.06 29.71
N ARG A 2 -3.10 -3.55 28.50
CA ARG A 2 -2.03 -3.26 27.54
C ARG A 2 -1.26 -2.02 28.05
N PRO A 3 0.08 -2.05 28.12
CA PRO A 3 0.85 -0.87 28.47
C PRO A 3 0.67 0.20 27.38
N PRO A 4 0.58 1.50 27.75
CA PRO A 4 0.56 2.58 26.77
C PRO A 4 1.87 2.57 25.98
N ALA A 5 1.78 2.73 24.66
CA ALA A 5 2.94 2.84 23.78
C ALA A 5 3.24 4.32 23.50
N ASP A 6 4.49 4.72 23.66
CA ASP A 6 4.99 5.99 23.12
C ASP A 6 5.32 5.77 21.64
N LEU A 7 4.33 6.01 20.78
CA LEU A 7 4.44 5.77 19.34
C LEU A 7 5.50 6.66 18.69
N ASP A 8 5.62 7.91 19.14
CA ASP A 8 6.60 8.86 18.61
C ASP A 8 8.03 8.38 18.90
N ARG A 9 8.28 7.99 20.16
CA ARG A 9 9.57 7.40 20.53
C ARG A 9 9.87 6.12 19.77
N LEU A 10 8.88 5.24 19.58
CA LEU A 10 9.07 3.97 18.87
C LEU A 10 9.35 4.16 17.38
N VAL A 11 8.68 5.13 16.73
CA VAL A 11 8.97 5.55 15.36
C VAL A 11 10.38 6.13 15.26
N GLN A 12 10.75 7.01 16.19
CA GLN A 12 12.10 7.57 16.25
C GLN A 12 13.16 6.48 16.46
N GLU A 13 12.95 5.53 17.37
CA GLU A 13 13.89 4.41 17.60
C GLU A 13 14.04 3.51 16.37
N LEU A 14 12.95 3.25 15.63
CA LEU A 14 13.00 2.47 14.39
C LEU A 14 13.74 3.19 13.25
N PHE A 15 13.79 4.53 13.26
CA PHE A 15 14.25 5.34 12.11
C PHE A 15 15.23 6.47 12.45
N ALA A 16 15.87 6.44 13.62
CA ALA A 16 16.68 7.54 14.18
C ALA A 16 17.79 8.11 13.27
N GLU A 17 18.14 7.42 12.18
CA GLU A 17 19.21 7.81 11.25
C GLU A 17 18.75 8.10 9.81
N ILE A 18 17.48 7.94 9.44
CA ILE A 18 17.06 8.14 8.04
C ILE A 18 16.60 9.59 7.81
N GLN A 19 17.55 10.54 7.92
CA GLN A 19 17.38 11.90 7.41
C GLN A 19 17.41 11.91 5.87
N SER A 20 16.40 11.31 5.24
CA SER A 20 16.07 11.65 3.86
C SER A 20 14.64 12.17 3.83
N ASP A 21 14.44 13.31 3.20
CA ASP A 21 13.14 13.97 2.98
C ASP A 21 12.14 13.11 2.16
N GLN A 22 12.49 11.84 1.88
CA GLN A 22 11.75 10.90 1.05
C GLN A 22 11.20 9.70 1.81
N VAL A 23 11.47 9.53 3.11
CA VAL A 23 10.81 8.49 3.91
C VAL A 23 9.45 9.04 4.37
N PRO A 24 8.32 8.39 4.01
CA PRO A 24 7.02 8.79 4.51
C PRO A 24 6.87 8.34 5.97
N TYR A 25 7.48 9.10 6.89
CA TYR A 25 7.36 8.91 8.35
C TYR A 25 5.89 8.85 8.79
N GLU A 26 5.04 9.62 8.11
CA GLU A 26 3.60 9.67 8.33
C GLU A 26 2.93 8.31 8.05
N ASP A 27 3.27 7.62 6.97
CA ASP A 27 2.71 6.29 6.63
C ASP A 27 3.08 5.22 7.67
N LEU A 28 4.28 5.29 8.25
CA LEU A 28 4.72 4.36 9.30
C LEU A 28 4.01 4.64 10.61
N TYR A 29 3.96 5.91 11.03
CA TYR A 29 3.22 6.31 12.22
C TYR A 29 1.77 5.88 12.09
N GLU A 30 1.14 6.10 10.94
CA GLU A 30 -0.21 5.63 10.63
C GLU A 30 -0.32 4.09 10.69
N THR A 31 0.67 3.36 10.19
CA THR A 31 0.68 1.89 10.23
C THR A 31 0.80 1.34 11.66
N LEU A 32 1.67 1.94 12.48
CA LEU A 32 1.83 1.55 13.89
C LEU A 32 0.63 1.96 14.72
N LEU A 33 0.08 3.16 14.51
CA LEU A 33 -1.18 3.59 15.09
C LEU A 33 -2.30 2.63 14.71
N LEU A 34 -2.32 2.14 13.47
CA LEU A 34 -3.27 1.13 13.03
C LEU A 34 -3.09 -0.18 13.79
N TYR A 35 -1.87 -0.69 13.98
CA TYR A 35 -1.64 -1.90 14.77
C TYR A 35 -1.94 -1.68 16.26
N TYR A 36 -1.74 -0.47 16.77
CA TYR A 36 -2.08 -0.11 18.14
C TYR A 36 -3.60 -0.12 18.37
N GLN A 37 -4.37 0.45 17.43
CA GLN A 37 -5.83 0.40 17.42
C GLN A 37 -6.35 -1.01 17.12
N THR A 38 -5.66 -1.75 16.25
CA THR A 38 -6.07 -3.06 15.73
C THR A 38 -4.95 -4.11 15.86
N PRO A 39 -4.70 -4.62 17.08
CA PRO A 39 -3.55 -5.48 17.33
C PRO A 39 -3.57 -6.77 16.54
N LEU A 40 -2.39 -7.18 16.06
CA LEU A 40 -2.22 -8.40 15.29
C LEU A 40 -2.40 -9.65 16.19
N ASN A 41 -3.40 -10.49 15.89
CA ASN A 41 -3.55 -11.77 16.57
C ASN A 41 -2.42 -12.79 16.26
N LEU A 42 -1.56 -13.05 17.25
CA LEU A 42 -0.40 -13.95 17.16
C LEU A 42 -0.73 -15.41 16.82
N ASN A 43 -1.89 -15.90 17.27
CA ASN A 43 -2.32 -17.28 17.03
C ASN A 43 -2.65 -17.58 15.58
N THR A 44 -2.85 -16.53 14.81
CA THR A 44 -3.33 -16.65 13.44
C THR A 44 -2.31 -16.05 12.49
N ALA A 45 -1.60 -15.00 12.91
CA ALA A 45 -0.60 -14.25 12.14
C ALA A 45 0.34 -15.13 11.29
N THR A 46 0.52 -14.72 10.05
CA THR A 46 1.48 -15.32 9.11
C THR A 46 2.87 -14.75 9.34
N ARG A 47 3.90 -15.45 8.83
CA ARG A 47 5.30 -14.96 8.85
C ARG A 47 5.42 -13.55 8.24
N GLU A 48 4.71 -13.30 7.14
CA GLU A 48 4.74 -12.01 6.43
C GLU A 48 4.10 -10.88 7.24
N GLU A 49 2.97 -11.15 7.92
CA GLU A 49 2.31 -10.19 8.82
C GLU A 49 3.18 -9.89 10.06
N LEU A 50 3.83 -10.89 10.64
CA LEU A 50 4.76 -10.72 11.77
C LEU A 50 5.99 -9.89 11.36
N ARG A 51 6.53 -10.13 10.15
CA ARG A 51 7.63 -9.33 9.61
C ARG A 51 7.22 -7.88 9.37
N ALA A 52 5.98 -7.65 8.90
CA ALA A 52 5.45 -6.31 8.66
C ALA A 52 5.26 -5.47 9.93
N LEU A 53 5.30 -6.09 11.13
CA LEU A 53 5.35 -5.33 12.39
C LEU A 53 6.67 -4.59 12.56
N LEU A 54 7.77 -5.08 11.97
CA LEU A 54 9.12 -4.51 12.09
C LEU A 54 9.68 -4.49 13.52
N LEU A 55 9.04 -5.21 14.44
CA LEU A 55 9.42 -5.29 15.87
C LEU A 55 10.02 -6.64 16.26
N LEU A 56 10.05 -7.60 15.33
CA LEU A 56 10.50 -8.98 15.57
C LEU A 56 11.58 -9.38 14.57
N SER A 57 12.61 -10.05 15.05
CA SER A 57 13.65 -10.65 14.20
C SER A 57 13.15 -11.94 13.54
N GLU A 58 13.81 -12.38 12.47
CA GLU A 58 13.43 -13.64 11.80
C GLU A 58 13.64 -14.88 12.66
N THR A 59 14.61 -14.85 13.57
CA THR A 59 14.80 -15.93 14.55
C THR A 59 13.63 -15.95 15.54
N GLN A 60 13.20 -14.80 16.05
CA GLN A 60 12.02 -14.68 16.91
C GLN A 60 10.73 -15.10 16.19
N ILE A 61 10.54 -14.68 14.94
CA ILE A 61 9.39 -15.08 14.12
C ILE A 61 9.39 -16.60 13.90
N THR A 62 10.55 -17.19 13.60
CA THR A 62 10.67 -18.64 13.43
C THR A 62 10.38 -19.39 14.73
N ALA A 63 10.97 -18.97 15.85
CA ALA A 63 10.71 -19.56 17.17
C ALA A 63 9.23 -19.49 17.56
N LEU A 64 8.56 -18.37 17.30
CA LEU A 64 7.13 -18.22 17.56
C LEU A 64 6.27 -19.15 16.70
N LEU A 65 6.60 -19.28 15.41
CA LEU A 65 5.87 -20.17 14.49
C LEU A 65 6.10 -21.65 14.83
N ASP A 66 7.33 -22.01 15.21
CA ASP A 66 7.69 -23.37 15.63
C ASP A 66 7.01 -23.73 16.96
N HIS A 67 6.98 -22.80 17.92
CA HIS A 67 6.23 -22.93 19.17
C HIS A 67 4.75 -23.20 18.90
N ARG A 68 4.12 -22.42 18.01
CA ARG A 68 2.73 -22.64 17.60
C ARG A 68 2.50 -23.98 16.92
N ALA A 69 3.45 -24.43 16.10
CA ALA A 69 3.37 -25.73 15.42
C ALA A 69 3.50 -26.90 16.41
N ALA A 70 4.33 -26.76 17.44
CA ALA A 70 4.59 -27.81 18.43
C ALA A 70 3.54 -27.86 19.56
N GLN A 71 3.08 -26.70 20.04
CA GLN A 71 2.29 -26.58 21.28
C GLN A 71 0.87 -26.07 21.04
N GLY A 72 0.57 -25.56 19.84
CA GLY A 72 -0.75 -25.07 19.46
C GLY A 72 -0.91 -23.56 19.64
N ASN A 73 -2.14 -23.11 19.86
CA ASN A 73 -2.45 -21.69 20.03
C ASN A 73 -1.96 -21.20 21.40
N LEU A 74 -1.34 -20.01 21.42
CA LEU A 74 -1.06 -19.26 22.63
C LEU A 74 -2.36 -19.01 23.39
N ILE A 75 -2.31 -19.16 24.72
CA ILE A 75 -3.44 -18.90 25.61
C ILE A 75 -3.42 -17.44 26.08
N SER A 76 -2.22 -16.89 26.26
CA SER A 76 -2.01 -15.53 26.74
C SER A 76 -0.74 -14.90 26.15
N LEU A 77 -0.69 -13.57 26.11
CA LEU A 77 0.53 -12.85 25.72
C LEU A 77 1.73 -13.18 26.61
N TYR A 78 1.50 -13.55 27.87
CA TYR A 78 2.57 -13.89 28.81
C TYR A 78 3.32 -15.18 28.44
N GLU A 79 2.71 -16.04 27.63
CA GLU A 79 3.31 -17.28 27.12
C GLU A 79 4.50 -17.00 26.19
N LEU A 80 4.60 -15.78 25.63
CA LEU A 80 5.78 -15.36 24.87
C LEU A 80 7.09 -15.50 25.65
N GLN A 81 7.06 -15.49 26.99
CA GLN A 81 8.24 -15.75 27.82
C GLN A 81 8.81 -17.17 27.67
N SER A 82 8.00 -18.12 27.20
CA SER A 82 8.44 -19.50 26.92
C SER A 82 8.96 -19.69 25.49
N VAL A 83 8.81 -18.68 24.63
CA VAL A 83 9.29 -18.72 23.24
C VAL A 83 10.75 -18.30 23.21
N GLU A 84 11.60 -19.12 22.59
CA GLU A 84 13.03 -18.84 22.47
C GLU A 84 13.28 -17.48 21.80
N GLY A 85 14.16 -16.65 22.39
CA GLY A 85 14.51 -15.34 21.87
C GLY A 85 13.57 -14.19 22.26
N PHE A 86 12.52 -14.44 23.05
CA PHE A 86 11.63 -13.38 23.58
C PHE A 86 12.04 -12.99 25.01
N ASP A 87 12.80 -11.91 25.13
CA ASP A 87 13.09 -11.29 26.43
C ASP A 87 11.97 -10.32 26.85
N LEU A 88 11.97 -9.92 28.13
CA LEU A 88 10.94 -9.01 28.66
C LEU A 88 10.89 -7.70 27.88
N ARG A 89 12.03 -7.16 27.44
CA ARG A 89 12.10 -5.94 26.64
C ARG A 89 11.36 -6.11 25.31
N THR A 90 11.60 -7.19 24.57
CA THR A 90 10.91 -7.48 23.31
C THR A 90 9.41 -7.65 23.54
N ILE A 91 9.02 -8.40 24.58
CA ILE A 91 7.60 -8.63 24.90
C ILE A 91 6.89 -7.31 25.18
N TYR A 92 7.46 -6.44 26.02
CA TYR A 92 6.87 -5.13 26.31
C TYR A 92 6.75 -4.26 25.06
N ARG A 93 7.76 -4.27 24.18
CA ARG A 93 7.76 -3.50 22.93
C ARG A 93 6.69 -3.97 21.94
N VAL A 94 6.47 -5.27 21.83
CA VAL A 94 5.53 -5.85 20.87
C VAL A 94 4.09 -5.85 21.40
N SER A 95 3.91 -5.98 22.72
CA SER A 95 2.59 -6.12 23.38
C SER A 95 1.51 -5.10 23.01
N PRO A 96 1.81 -3.81 22.71
CA PRO A 96 0.77 -2.85 22.33
C PRO A 96 0.17 -3.13 20.95
N PHE A 97 0.91 -3.82 20.09
CA PHE A 97 0.60 -4.03 18.67
C PHE A 97 0.10 -5.44 18.36
N VAL A 98 0.05 -6.31 19.37
CA VAL A 98 -0.35 -7.72 19.19
C VAL A 98 -1.40 -8.14 20.20
N ALA A 99 -2.14 -9.19 19.86
CA ALA A 99 -3.10 -9.81 20.76
C ALA A 99 -3.00 -11.33 20.68
N VAL A 100 -3.48 -12.00 21.72
CA VAL A 100 -3.75 -13.43 21.72
C VAL A 100 -5.26 -13.57 21.82
N GLN A 101 -5.89 -13.96 20.72
CA GLN A 101 -7.33 -14.20 20.68
C GLN A 101 -7.59 -15.65 20.26
N SER A 102 -8.58 -16.27 20.89
CA SER A 102 -9.10 -17.57 20.52
C SER A 102 -9.67 -17.49 19.10
N SER A 103 -9.15 -18.30 18.18
CA SER A 103 -9.66 -18.35 16.81
C SER A 103 -11.01 -19.08 16.77
N THR A 104 -12.10 -18.40 17.16
CA THR A 104 -13.43 -18.87 16.75
C THR A 104 -13.52 -18.74 15.23
N GLY A 105 -13.59 -19.88 14.54
CA GLY A 105 -13.62 -19.93 13.09
C GLY A 105 -14.68 -19.00 12.52
N ASN A 106 -14.30 -18.21 11.52
CA ASN A 106 -15.16 -17.20 10.89
C ASN A 106 -16.46 -17.74 10.29
N ALA A 107 -16.58 -19.06 10.13
CA ALA A 107 -17.75 -19.73 9.55
C ALA A 107 -19.01 -19.68 10.43
N ALA A 108 -18.88 -19.47 11.76
CA ALA A 108 -20.00 -19.43 12.70
C ALA A 108 -20.53 -18.01 12.98
N ARG A 109 -20.00 -17.01 12.28
CA ARG A 109 -20.30 -15.60 12.52
C ARG A 109 -21.63 -15.23 11.85
N GLY A 110 -22.50 -14.53 12.56
CA GLY A 110 -23.80 -14.07 12.06
C GLY A 110 -23.70 -13.18 10.80
N PRO A 111 -24.82 -12.64 10.31
CA PRO A 111 -24.87 -11.82 9.11
C PRO A 111 -23.80 -10.71 9.09
N LEU A 112 -23.12 -10.52 7.96
CA LEU A 112 -22.00 -9.56 7.83
C LEU A 112 -22.39 -8.14 8.28
N TRP A 113 -23.58 -7.68 7.95
CA TRP A 113 -24.05 -6.35 8.30
C TRP A 113 -24.22 -6.13 9.81
N GLN A 114 -24.65 -7.16 10.56
CA GLN A 114 -24.74 -7.09 12.03
C GLN A 114 -23.34 -6.93 12.63
N ARG A 115 -22.37 -7.64 12.07
CA ARG A 115 -20.97 -7.57 12.53
C ARG A 115 -20.35 -6.23 12.25
N ILE A 116 -20.57 -5.67 11.05
CA ILE A 116 -20.12 -4.30 10.73
C ILE A 116 -20.76 -3.29 11.68
N ALA A 117 -22.05 -3.41 11.97
CA ALA A 117 -22.78 -2.46 12.82
C ALA A 117 -22.41 -2.54 14.31
N GLN A 118 -22.03 -3.73 14.78
CA GLN A 118 -21.64 -3.99 16.18
C GLN A 118 -20.12 -3.96 16.39
N GLU A 119 -19.33 -3.66 15.35
CA GLU A 119 -17.88 -3.66 15.45
C GLU A 119 -17.39 -2.50 16.30
N GLU A 120 -16.71 -2.81 17.39
CA GLU A 120 -16.11 -1.81 18.28
C GLU A 120 -14.95 -1.07 17.59
N ASN A 121 -14.27 -1.75 16.67
CA ASN A 121 -13.19 -1.18 15.88
C ASN A 121 -13.72 -0.38 14.69
N ASN A 122 -14.32 0.75 15.03
CA ASN A 122 -14.87 1.77 14.16
C ASN A 122 -14.23 3.13 14.49
N ALA A 123 -13.62 3.78 13.51
CA ALA A 123 -12.94 5.05 13.68
C ALA A 123 -13.33 6.07 12.61
N LEU A 124 -13.64 7.29 13.06
CA LEU A 124 -13.75 8.49 12.22
C LEU A 124 -12.56 9.40 12.55
N PHE A 125 -11.75 9.69 11.55
CA PHE A 125 -10.62 10.59 11.61
C PHE A 125 -10.91 11.84 10.78
N VAL A 126 -10.75 13.01 11.39
CA VAL A 126 -10.92 14.30 10.73
C VAL A 126 -9.68 15.14 11.04
N ARG A 127 -9.02 15.63 10.01
CA ARG A 127 -7.86 16.52 10.11
C ARG A 127 -8.11 17.78 9.29
N TYR A 128 -7.83 18.91 9.92
CA TYR A 128 -7.80 20.23 9.30
C TYR A 128 -6.39 20.79 9.46
N GLU A 129 -5.83 21.30 8.37
CA GLU A 129 -4.50 21.91 8.36
C GLU A 129 -4.55 23.24 7.59
N ARG A 130 -3.87 24.25 8.14
CA ARG A 130 -3.70 25.55 7.49
C ARG A 130 -2.34 26.14 7.84
N VAL A 131 -1.62 26.57 6.80
CA VAL A 131 -0.41 27.36 6.98
C VAL A 131 -0.79 28.84 7.09
N LEU A 132 -0.34 29.49 8.16
CA LEU A 132 -0.66 30.89 8.46
C LEU A 132 0.15 31.89 7.62
N GLN A 133 1.32 31.47 7.12
CA GLN A 133 2.13 32.29 6.24
C GLN A 133 1.52 32.34 4.83
N ASP A 134 1.38 33.55 4.29
CA ASP A 134 0.93 33.77 2.93
C ASP A 134 1.95 33.20 1.94
N ARG A 135 1.51 32.22 1.14
CA ARG A 135 2.34 31.61 0.09
C ARG A 135 2.15 32.37 -1.22
N GLN A 136 3.24 32.53 -1.99
CA GLN A 136 3.21 33.20 -3.30
C GLN A 136 2.12 32.68 -4.25
N GLY A 137 1.79 31.39 -4.22
CA GLY A 137 0.75 30.81 -5.08
C GLY A 137 -0.67 31.36 -4.83
N TYR A 138 -0.92 32.06 -3.73
CA TYR A 138 -2.18 32.76 -3.43
C TYR A 138 -2.15 34.26 -3.69
N ALA A 139 -0.98 34.82 -4.03
CA ALA A 139 -0.84 36.25 -4.31
C ALA A 139 -1.60 36.65 -5.58
N ALA A 140 -1.93 37.94 -5.69
CA ALA A 140 -2.54 38.49 -6.89
C ALA A 140 -1.64 38.27 -8.12
N PRO A 141 -2.20 38.04 -9.32
CA PRO A 141 -1.40 37.78 -10.50
C PRO A 141 -0.54 39.00 -10.83
N ASP A 142 0.77 38.85 -10.67
CA ASP A 142 1.73 39.74 -11.30
C ASP A 142 1.94 39.29 -12.74
N THR A 143 2.09 40.23 -13.66
CA THR A 143 2.42 39.92 -15.05
C THR A 143 3.83 39.39 -15.09
N THR A 144 4.03 38.16 -15.59
CA THR A 144 5.38 37.66 -15.84
C THR A 144 6.06 38.56 -16.87
N SER A 145 7.40 38.58 -16.90
CA SER A 145 8.18 39.29 -17.93
C SER A 145 7.83 38.89 -19.38
N THR A 146 7.08 37.81 -19.56
CA THR A 146 6.56 37.28 -20.83
C THR A 146 5.12 37.70 -21.14
N GLY A 147 4.50 38.58 -20.34
CA GLY A 147 3.14 39.09 -20.55
C GLY A 147 2.02 38.08 -20.26
N ARG A 148 2.33 36.95 -19.61
CA ARG A 148 1.34 35.95 -19.17
C ARG A 148 1.01 36.17 -17.69
N PRO A 149 -0.25 35.97 -17.26
CA PRO A 149 -0.56 35.98 -15.84
C PRO A 149 0.20 34.85 -15.14
N ALA A 150 0.83 35.14 -14.00
CA ALA A 150 1.44 34.11 -13.16
C ALA A 150 0.41 33.03 -12.77
N SER A 151 0.83 31.76 -12.76
CA SER A 151 -0.02 30.64 -12.35
C SER A 151 -0.37 30.77 -10.87
N ARG A 152 -1.67 30.74 -10.54
CA ARG A 152 -2.18 30.85 -9.17
C ARG A 152 -2.95 29.60 -8.73
N TYR A 153 -3.05 29.42 -7.42
CA TYR A 153 -3.97 28.47 -6.83
C TYR A 153 -5.41 28.96 -6.96
N LEU A 154 -6.28 28.03 -7.34
CA LEU A 154 -7.69 28.29 -7.62
C LEU A 154 -8.57 28.18 -6.36
N GLY A 155 -8.13 27.39 -5.37
CA GLY A 155 -8.84 27.14 -4.12
C GLY A 155 -8.23 27.80 -2.89
N SER A 156 -8.78 27.45 -1.72
CA SER A 156 -8.35 27.99 -0.43
C SER A 156 -7.11 27.26 0.12
N PRO A 157 -6.32 27.89 1.00
CA PRO A 157 -5.15 27.29 1.65
C PRO A 157 -5.46 26.22 2.70
N ASP A 158 -6.73 25.89 2.89
CA ASP A 158 -7.19 24.90 3.85
C ASP A 158 -7.01 23.49 3.30
N LYS A 159 -6.35 22.62 4.05
CA LYS A 159 -6.30 21.19 3.79
C LYS A 159 -7.27 20.46 4.73
N LEU A 160 -8.07 19.56 4.17
CA LEU A 160 -9.07 18.79 4.90
C LEU A 160 -8.93 17.30 4.56
N LEU A 161 -8.87 16.46 5.58
CA LEU A 161 -8.87 15.01 5.42
C LEU A 161 -9.97 14.41 6.30
N VAL A 162 -10.84 13.63 5.69
CA VAL A 162 -11.87 12.85 6.38
C VAL A 162 -11.67 11.39 6.02
N ARG A 163 -11.53 10.54 7.04
CA ARG A 163 -11.36 9.10 6.87
C ARG A 163 -12.27 8.37 7.84
N TYR A 164 -13.11 7.50 7.31
CA TYR A 164 -13.93 6.58 8.08
C TYR A 164 -13.44 5.16 7.83
N ARG A 165 -13.30 4.36 8.89
CA ARG A 165 -12.94 2.95 8.77
C ARG A 165 -13.62 2.12 9.84
N VAL A 166 -14.16 0.99 9.42
CA VAL A 166 -14.61 -0.09 10.31
C VAL A 166 -13.98 -1.38 9.84
N SER A 167 -13.34 -2.12 10.75
CA SER A 167 -12.67 -3.35 10.36
C SER A 167 -12.62 -4.36 11.48
N HIS A 168 -12.64 -5.63 11.11
CA HIS A 168 -12.41 -6.73 12.03
C HIS A 168 -11.32 -7.62 11.46
N GLN A 169 -10.29 -7.91 12.27
CA GLN A 169 -9.12 -8.62 11.81
C GLN A 169 -9.50 -9.99 11.24
N ARG A 170 -8.96 -10.32 10.05
CA ARG A 170 -9.24 -11.58 9.34
C ARG A 170 -10.70 -11.82 9.03
N ASP A 171 -11.48 -10.76 8.92
CA ASP A 171 -12.91 -10.89 8.69
C ASP A 171 -13.40 -9.90 7.63
N PHE A 172 -13.33 -8.61 7.90
CA PHE A 172 -13.67 -7.58 6.93
C PHE A 172 -12.93 -6.26 7.21
N SER A 173 -12.86 -5.40 6.20
CA SER A 173 -12.42 -4.01 6.34
C SER A 173 -13.21 -3.16 5.36
N LEU A 174 -13.83 -2.10 5.85
CA LEU A 174 -14.52 -1.11 5.04
C LEU A 174 -13.95 0.26 5.41
N GLY A 175 -13.62 1.06 4.40
CA GLY A 175 -13.17 2.41 4.64
C GLY A 175 -13.45 3.34 3.48
N ILE A 176 -13.59 4.61 3.82
CA ILE A 176 -13.80 5.71 2.89
C ILE A 176 -12.88 6.85 3.32
N THR A 177 -12.16 7.41 2.36
CA THR A 177 -11.28 8.56 2.55
C THR A 177 -11.65 9.64 1.56
N ALA A 178 -11.74 10.88 2.02
CA ALA A 178 -11.87 12.07 1.20
C ALA A 178 -10.80 13.06 1.63
N GLU A 179 -10.03 13.58 0.67
CA GLU A 179 -9.03 14.61 0.93
C GLU A 179 -9.27 15.81 0.02
N LYS A 180 -9.12 16.99 0.62
CA LYS A 180 -9.00 18.26 -0.08
C LYS A 180 -7.61 18.81 0.19
N ASP A 181 -6.80 18.97 -0.84
CA ASP A 181 -5.49 19.60 -0.71
C ASP A 181 -5.55 21.14 -0.64
N ALA A 182 -4.49 21.72 -0.09
CA ALA A 182 -4.33 23.17 0.01
C ALA A 182 -4.12 23.78 -1.39
N GLY A 183 -4.96 24.76 -1.73
CA GLY A 183 -4.94 25.44 -3.04
C GLY A 183 -5.90 24.83 -4.06
N GLU A 184 -6.54 23.71 -3.71
CA GLU A 184 -7.51 23.04 -4.56
C GLU A 184 -8.94 23.56 -4.35
N PRO A 185 -9.69 23.78 -5.44
CA PRO A 185 -11.04 24.31 -5.33
C PRO A 185 -12.03 23.22 -4.94
N LEU A 186 -12.85 23.48 -3.91
CA LEU A 186 -14.01 22.64 -3.59
C LEU A 186 -15.10 22.88 -4.64
N VAL A 187 -15.25 21.94 -5.58
CA VAL A 187 -16.19 22.09 -6.69
C VAL A 187 -17.10 20.87 -6.79
N TRP A 188 -18.40 21.12 -6.89
CA TRP A 188 -19.37 20.11 -7.29
C TRP A 188 -19.66 20.24 -8.79
N SER A 189 -19.04 19.39 -9.58
CA SER A 189 -19.19 19.35 -11.04
C SER A 189 -19.20 17.90 -11.53
N PRO A 190 -20.40 17.30 -11.72
CA PRO A 190 -20.55 15.93 -12.21
C PRO A 190 -19.89 15.70 -13.58
N GLY A 191 -19.90 16.71 -14.46
CA GLY A 191 -19.27 16.65 -15.78
C GLY A 191 -17.75 16.47 -15.73
N THR A 192 -17.10 16.99 -14.68
CA THR A 192 -15.66 16.80 -14.41
C THR A 192 -15.38 15.75 -13.34
N ARG A 193 -16.43 15.04 -12.86
CA ARG A 193 -16.37 14.03 -11.79
C ARG A 193 -15.75 14.55 -10.50
N ARG A 194 -15.99 15.82 -10.19
CA ARG A 194 -15.58 16.46 -8.93
C ARG A 194 -16.81 16.63 -8.06
N TYR A 195 -16.73 16.19 -6.81
CA TYR A 195 -17.86 16.14 -5.89
C TYR A 195 -17.47 16.77 -4.56
N GLY A 196 -16.93 17.99 -4.57
CA GLY A 196 -16.35 18.63 -3.39
C GLY A 196 -14.85 18.44 -3.36
N ALA A 197 -14.35 17.46 -2.60
CA ALA A 197 -12.94 17.07 -2.54
C ALA A 197 -12.42 16.57 -3.90
N ASP A 198 -11.11 16.72 -4.11
CA ASP A 198 -10.40 16.27 -5.30
C ASP A 198 -10.11 14.76 -5.25
N PHE A 199 -9.71 14.26 -4.07
CA PHE A 199 -9.40 12.86 -3.86
C PHE A 199 -10.50 12.12 -3.10
N TYR A 200 -10.88 10.96 -3.62
CA TYR A 200 -11.78 10.02 -2.97
C TYR A 200 -11.24 8.60 -3.11
N SER A 201 -11.11 7.91 -1.99
CA SER A 201 -10.78 6.49 -1.92
C SER A 201 -11.84 5.72 -1.16
N GLY A 202 -12.14 4.51 -1.60
CA GLY A 202 -13.07 3.62 -0.90
C GLY A 202 -12.71 2.17 -1.10
N HIS A 203 -12.68 1.40 -0.02
CA HIS A 203 -12.37 -0.02 -0.06
C HIS A 203 -13.39 -0.83 0.72
N PHE A 204 -13.62 -2.04 0.24
CA PHE A 204 -14.29 -3.11 0.95
C PHE A 204 -13.50 -4.40 0.78
N VAL A 205 -13.07 -4.98 1.89
CA VAL A 205 -12.29 -6.21 1.92
C VAL A 205 -13.01 -7.23 2.80
N LEU A 206 -13.06 -8.46 2.32
CA LEU A 206 -13.58 -9.63 3.03
C LEU A 206 -12.45 -10.66 3.14
N GLN A 207 -12.28 -11.26 4.32
CA GLN A 207 -11.19 -12.19 4.59
C GLN A 207 -11.66 -13.53 5.17
N GLU A 208 -10.85 -14.56 4.92
CA GLU A 208 -10.92 -15.87 5.55
C GLU A 208 -12.34 -16.51 5.51
N ARG A 209 -12.85 -16.67 4.27
CA ARG A 209 -14.12 -17.34 3.94
C ARG A 209 -13.86 -18.68 3.26
N GLY A 210 -13.52 -19.68 4.06
CA GLY A 210 -13.22 -21.03 3.57
C GLY A 210 -12.02 -21.03 2.61
N LYS A 211 -12.25 -21.36 1.34
CA LYS A 211 -11.20 -21.30 0.29
C LYS A 211 -10.85 -19.88 -0.14
N LEU A 212 -11.75 -18.92 0.03
CA LEU A 212 -11.47 -17.50 -0.24
C LEU A 212 -10.70 -16.92 0.94
N LYS A 213 -9.45 -16.49 0.71
CA LYS A 213 -8.61 -15.87 1.73
C LYS A 213 -8.81 -14.37 1.81
N THR A 214 -8.88 -13.71 0.67
CA THR A 214 -9.11 -12.27 0.59
C THR A 214 -9.93 -11.96 -0.65
N LEU A 215 -10.96 -11.14 -0.53
CA LEU A 215 -11.63 -10.46 -1.64
C LEU A 215 -11.58 -8.98 -1.33
N ALA A 216 -11.01 -8.18 -2.24
CA ALA A 216 -10.99 -6.74 -2.16
C ALA A 216 -11.80 -6.15 -3.33
N LEU A 217 -12.63 -5.16 -3.04
CA LEU A 217 -13.43 -4.39 -3.97
C LEU A 217 -13.19 -2.90 -3.71
N GLY A 218 -13.13 -2.11 -4.79
CA GLY A 218 -12.79 -0.69 -4.71
C GLY A 218 -11.27 -0.51 -4.77
N ASP A 219 -10.73 0.24 -3.82
CA ASP A 219 -9.32 0.62 -3.80
C ASP A 219 -8.49 -0.35 -2.94
N TYR A 220 -7.42 -0.88 -3.54
CA TYR A 220 -6.57 -1.88 -2.91
C TYR A 220 -5.11 -1.74 -3.34
N GLN A 221 -4.23 -2.40 -2.60
CA GLN A 221 -2.82 -2.52 -2.92
C GLN A 221 -2.45 -3.98 -3.07
N LEU A 222 -1.41 -4.21 -3.89
CA LEU A 222 -0.83 -5.51 -4.13
C LEU A 222 0.64 -5.47 -3.73
N GLN A 223 1.05 -6.43 -2.91
CA GLN A 223 2.45 -6.61 -2.52
C GLN A 223 2.84 -8.07 -2.68
N PHE A 224 3.64 -8.35 -3.69
CA PHE A 224 4.15 -9.69 -3.97
C PHE A 224 5.67 -9.69 -4.07
N GLY A 225 6.29 -10.79 -3.61
CA GLY A 225 7.74 -10.98 -3.71
C GLY A 225 8.51 -9.94 -2.89
N GLN A 226 9.52 -9.34 -3.51
CA GLN A 226 10.28 -8.19 -2.99
C GLN A 226 9.75 -6.86 -3.58
N GLY A 227 8.65 -6.89 -4.31
CA GLY A 227 8.03 -5.70 -4.86
C GLY A 227 8.78 -5.10 -6.05
N LEU A 228 9.47 -5.92 -6.85
CA LEU A 228 10.01 -5.46 -8.15
C LEU A 228 8.88 -5.18 -9.14
N LEU A 229 7.86 -6.05 -9.21
CA LEU A 229 6.69 -5.82 -10.06
C LEU A 229 5.54 -5.11 -9.36
N LEU A 230 5.24 -5.49 -8.12
CA LEU A 230 4.10 -4.99 -7.35
C LEU A 230 4.51 -4.72 -5.91
N SER A 231 4.59 -3.44 -5.54
CA SER A 231 4.91 -2.98 -4.20
C SER A 231 3.81 -2.07 -3.65
N SER A 232 3.60 -2.10 -2.32
CA SER A 232 2.57 -1.32 -1.64
C SER A 232 3.13 -0.09 -0.89
N GLY A 233 4.06 0.64 -1.51
CA GLY A 233 4.53 1.95 -1.02
C GLY A 233 5.54 1.91 0.14
N LEU A 234 5.15 1.42 1.32
CA LEU A 234 5.99 1.53 2.53
C LEU A 234 7.15 0.52 2.52
N GLN A 235 8.38 1.04 2.59
CA GLN A 235 9.62 0.27 2.61
C GLN A 235 10.53 0.79 3.72
N VAL A 236 11.02 -0.11 4.56
CA VAL A 236 11.96 0.23 5.63
C VAL A 236 13.36 -0.11 5.13
N GLY A 237 14.20 0.92 5.02
CA GLY A 237 15.62 0.79 4.71
C GLY A 237 16.43 0.33 5.93
N LYS A 238 17.76 0.41 5.84
CA LYS A 238 18.63 0.15 7.00
C LYS A 238 18.39 1.22 8.06
N GLY A 239 17.87 0.82 9.23
CA GLY A 239 17.76 1.67 10.42
C GLY A 239 18.82 1.32 11.47
N ALA A 240 18.85 2.07 12.57
CA ALA A 240 19.75 1.85 13.72
C ALA A 240 19.48 0.51 14.44
N GLU A 241 18.27 -0.03 14.30
CA GLU A 241 17.93 -1.38 14.76
C GLU A 241 18.32 -2.44 13.73
N THR A 242 19.22 -3.36 14.14
CA THR A 242 19.69 -4.50 13.34
C THR A 242 18.61 -5.56 13.04
N ILE A 243 17.39 -5.38 13.58
CA ILE A 243 16.29 -6.36 13.53
C ILE A 243 15.52 -6.30 12.19
N THR A 244 15.47 -5.14 11.53
CA THR A 244 14.74 -4.99 10.27
C THR A 244 15.52 -5.60 9.11
N THR A 245 15.04 -6.76 8.64
CA THR A 245 15.67 -7.50 7.55
C THR A 245 15.64 -6.69 6.24
N ILE A 246 16.67 -6.83 5.40
CA ILE A 246 16.73 -6.27 4.02
C ILE A 246 15.58 -6.80 3.14
N ARG A 247 14.99 -7.95 3.52
CA ARG A 247 13.91 -8.61 2.79
C ARG A 247 12.58 -7.92 3.05
N ARG A 248 11.83 -7.68 1.98
CA ARG A 248 10.46 -7.14 2.01
C ARG A 248 9.41 -8.24 2.23
N SER A 249 8.34 -7.88 2.95
CA SER A 249 7.19 -8.76 3.17
C SER A 249 6.27 -8.82 1.94
N SER A 250 5.73 -10.00 1.65
CA SER A 250 4.73 -10.25 0.61
C SER A 250 3.35 -10.40 1.25
N LEU A 251 2.69 -9.27 1.53
CA LEU A 251 1.40 -9.22 2.23
C LEU A 251 0.19 -9.53 1.33
N GLY A 252 0.39 -9.67 0.01
CA GLY A 252 -0.66 -9.98 -0.95
C GLY A 252 -1.61 -8.80 -1.17
N VAL A 253 -2.92 -9.06 -1.12
CA VAL A 253 -3.97 -8.06 -1.31
C VAL A 253 -4.25 -7.33 0.00
N ARG A 254 -4.10 -6.00 0.01
CA ARG A 254 -4.40 -5.14 1.17
C ARG A 254 -5.43 -4.07 0.82
N PRO A 255 -6.30 -3.67 1.79
CA PRO A 255 -7.10 -2.47 1.62
C PRO A 255 -6.20 -1.26 1.47
N TYR A 256 -6.57 -0.33 0.60
CA TYR A 256 -5.86 0.94 0.47
C TYR A 256 -6.46 1.99 1.41
N SER A 257 -5.65 2.51 2.32
CA SER A 257 -6.10 3.50 3.33
C SER A 257 -5.32 4.80 3.32
N SER A 258 -4.39 5.01 2.38
CA SER A 258 -3.60 6.24 2.26
C SER A 258 -4.33 7.29 1.43
N VAL A 259 -3.67 8.42 1.19
CA VAL A 259 -4.12 9.55 0.37
C VAL A 259 -3.29 9.74 -0.91
N LEU A 260 -2.20 8.99 -1.07
CA LEU A 260 -1.36 9.02 -2.27
C LEU A 260 -2.08 8.52 -3.53
N GLU A 261 -2.46 9.44 -4.42
CA GLU A 261 -3.29 9.17 -5.60
C GLU A 261 -2.70 8.15 -6.61
N SER A 262 -1.39 7.91 -6.57
CA SER A 262 -0.68 7.12 -7.57
C SER A 262 -0.49 5.63 -7.20
N THR A 263 -0.54 5.26 -5.91
CA THR A 263 0.00 3.98 -5.42
C THR A 263 -1.02 2.86 -5.19
N PHE A 264 -2.26 3.03 -5.65
CA PHE A 264 -3.35 2.06 -5.47
C PHE A 264 -3.94 1.55 -6.78
N PHE A 265 -4.62 0.41 -6.70
CA PHE A 265 -5.43 -0.18 -7.75
C PHE A 265 -6.90 0.07 -7.46
N ARG A 266 -7.72 0.35 -8.49
CA ARG A 266 -9.18 0.54 -8.36
C ARG A 266 -9.91 -0.51 -9.16
N GLY A 267 -10.55 -1.46 -8.47
CA GLY A 267 -11.27 -2.56 -9.12
C GLY A 267 -11.55 -3.70 -8.15
N ALA A 268 -11.09 -4.91 -8.50
CA ALA A 268 -11.29 -6.09 -7.67
C ALA A 268 -10.04 -6.97 -7.64
N ALA A 269 -9.77 -7.61 -6.50
CA ALA A 269 -8.75 -8.62 -6.34
C ALA A 269 -9.25 -9.76 -5.44
N ALA A 270 -8.90 -11.00 -5.76
CA ALA A 270 -9.31 -12.16 -4.98
C ALA A 270 -8.18 -13.16 -4.85
N THR A 271 -7.94 -13.63 -3.62
CA THR A 271 -6.98 -14.69 -3.28
C THR A 271 -7.72 -15.94 -2.83
N PHE A 272 -7.47 -17.06 -3.50
CA PHE A 272 -8.00 -18.37 -3.18
C PHE A 272 -6.90 -19.33 -2.73
N THR A 273 -7.21 -20.15 -1.73
CA THR A 273 -6.40 -21.32 -1.36
C THR A 273 -6.84 -22.50 -2.23
N LEU A 274 -5.96 -22.91 -3.14
CA LEU A 274 -6.20 -24.05 -4.03
C LEU A 274 -5.91 -25.36 -3.29
N THR A 275 -4.81 -25.39 -2.53
CA THR A 275 -4.39 -26.49 -1.66
C THR A 275 -3.81 -25.93 -0.37
N SER A 276 -3.46 -26.76 0.62
CA SER A 276 -2.83 -26.30 1.86
C SER A 276 -1.48 -25.58 1.65
N THR A 277 -0.86 -25.75 0.48
CA THR A 277 0.45 -25.19 0.13
C THR A 277 0.40 -24.20 -1.03
N LEU A 278 -0.72 -24.11 -1.75
CA LEU A 278 -0.84 -23.30 -2.97
C LEU A 278 -1.96 -22.27 -2.85
N ARG A 279 -1.61 -21.01 -3.10
CA ARG A 279 -2.55 -19.89 -3.16
C ARG A 279 -2.45 -19.20 -4.51
N ALA A 280 -3.59 -18.87 -5.09
CA ALA A 280 -3.68 -18.09 -6.31
C ALA A 280 -4.39 -16.78 -6.04
N THR A 281 -3.85 -15.69 -6.54
CA THR A 281 -4.46 -14.36 -6.53
C THR A 281 -4.70 -13.92 -7.96
N ALA A 282 -5.89 -13.38 -8.23
CA ALA A 282 -6.20 -12.69 -9.48
C ALA A 282 -6.65 -11.27 -9.15
N PHE A 283 -6.30 -10.31 -10.00
CA PHE A 283 -6.64 -8.91 -9.79
C PHE A 283 -6.89 -8.19 -11.12
N VAL A 284 -7.75 -7.19 -11.04
CA VAL A 284 -8.03 -6.27 -12.14
C VAL A 284 -8.25 -4.86 -11.57
N SER A 285 -7.70 -3.88 -12.27
CA SER A 285 -7.78 -2.47 -11.92
C SER A 285 -8.08 -1.67 -13.18
N ARG A 286 -8.95 -0.68 -13.04
CA ARG A 286 -9.22 0.29 -14.08
C ARG A 286 -9.38 1.65 -13.45
N LYS A 287 -8.38 2.51 -13.64
CA LYS A 287 -8.37 3.87 -13.10
C LYS A 287 -7.95 4.88 -14.15
N ARG A 288 -8.17 6.15 -13.82
CA ARG A 288 -7.56 7.26 -14.55
C ARG A 288 -6.45 7.83 -13.69
N VAL A 289 -5.37 8.20 -14.33
CA VAL A 289 -4.18 8.76 -13.70
C VAL A 289 -3.86 10.09 -14.37
N ASP A 290 -3.19 10.94 -13.61
CA ASP A 290 -2.74 12.23 -14.10
C ASP A 290 -1.56 12.04 -15.03
N ALA A 291 -1.63 12.71 -16.17
CA ALA A 291 -0.64 12.55 -17.22
C ALA A 291 -0.52 13.82 -18.05
N ASN A 292 0.71 14.08 -18.48
CA ASN A 292 0.99 15.15 -19.44
C ASN A 292 0.81 14.59 -20.86
N VAL A 293 -0.35 14.88 -21.44
CA VAL A 293 -0.73 14.45 -22.79
C VAL A 293 -0.29 15.51 -23.80
N GLN A 294 0.41 15.06 -24.84
CA GLN A 294 0.94 15.88 -25.92
C GLN A 294 0.34 15.42 -27.24
N THR A 295 0.11 16.38 -28.13
CA THR A 295 -0.27 16.14 -29.52
C THR A 295 0.98 16.32 -30.38
N ALA A 296 1.25 15.37 -31.26
CA ALA A 296 2.36 15.48 -32.20
C ALA A 296 2.13 16.65 -33.15
N ALA A 297 3.17 17.48 -33.32
CA ALA A 297 3.17 18.57 -34.30
C ALA A 297 3.67 18.13 -35.69
N ASP A 298 4.29 16.95 -35.77
CA ASP A 298 4.89 16.40 -36.98
C ASP A 298 4.02 15.25 -37.53
N SER A 299 3.71 15.30 -38.81
CA SER A 299 2.96 14.26 -39.54
C SER A 299 3.70 12.92 -39.64
N LEU A 300 5.01 12.88 -39.35
CA LEU A 300 5.81 11.66 -39.31
C LEU A 300 5.91 11.03 -37.91
N ALA A 301 5.24 11.62 -36.91
CA ALA A 301 5.25 11.09 -35.56
C ALA A 301 4.59 9.71 -35.48
N GLU A 302 5.15 8.84 -34.62
CA GLU A 302 4.63 7.48 -34.41
C GLU A 302 3.22 7.48 -33.79
N PHE A 303 2.89 8.52 -33.00
CA PHE A 303 1.58 8.68 -32.38
C PHE A 303 1.10 10.13 -32.47
N ASP A 304 -0.14 10.33 -32.92
CA ASP A 304 -0.77 11.66 -32.99
C ASP A 304 -0.99 12.28 -31.60
N GLU A 305 -1.29 11.45 -30.60
CA GLU A 305 -1.47 11.84 -29.20
C GLU A 305 -0.77 10.82 -28.30
N PHE A 306 0.09 11.28 -27.41
CA PHE A 306 0.87 10.44 -26.50
C PHE A 306 1.02 11.09 -25.12
N SER A 307 1.29 10.28 -24.11
CA SER A 307 1.63 10.76 -22.77
C SER A 307 3.14 10.66 -22.54
N SER A 308 3.73 11.75 -22.06
CA SER A 308 5.16 11.82 -21.73
C SER A 308 5.51 11.16 -20.39
N GLY A 309 4.51 10.88 -19.54
CA GLY A 309 4.69 10.24 -18.26
C GLY A 309 3.50 10.45 -17.31
N PHE A 310 3.56 9.77 -16.16
CA PHE A 310 2.61 9.94 -15.07
C PHE A 310 3.01 11.12 -14.20
N LEU A 311 2.02 11.89 -13.74
CA LEU A 311 2.21 12.92 -12.72
C LEU A 311 1.88 12.30 -11.36
N LEU A 312 2.90 12.18 -10.50
CA LEU A 312 2.77 11.53 -9.19
C LEU A 312 2.51 12.51 -8.05
N THR A 313 2.45 13.81 -8.34
CA THR A 313 2.32 14.88 -7.35
C THR A 313 0.95 14.93 -6.68
N GLY A 314 -0.10 14.44 -7.34
CA GLY A 314 -1.48 14.46 -6.83
C GLY A 314 -2.16 15.83 -6.79
N PHE A 315 -1.43 16.94 -6.97
CA PHE A 315 -2.00 18.29 -6.88
C PHE A 315 -2.79 18.75 -8.12
N HIS A 316 -3.93 19.39 -7.90
CA HIS A 316 -4.84 20.03 -8.87
C HIS A 316 -5.21 21.47 -8.50
N ARG A 317 -4.22 22.29 -8.16
CA ARG A 317 -4.40 23.65 -7.63
C ARG A 317 -4.47 24.71 -8.73
N THR A 318 -3.86 24.47 -9.88
CA THR A 318 -3.76 25.40 -11.02
C THR A 318 -4.54 24.90 -12.24
N ALA A 319 -4.77 25.77 -13.23
CA ALA A 319 -5.46 25.39 -14.46
C ALA A 319 -4.71 24.30 -15.26
N ASN A 320 -3.38 24.34 -15.27
CA ASN A 320 -2.55 23.34 -15.96
C ASN A 320 -2.58 21.99 -15.23
N GLU A 321 -2.49 22.00 -13.89
CA GLU A 321 -2.62 20.79 -13.08
C GLU A 321 -4.00 20.15 -13.29
N LEU A 322 -5.08 20.95 -13.30
CA LEU A 322 -6.43 20.46 -13.60
C LEU A 322 -6.59 19.92 -15.03
N ALA A 323 -5.90 20.51 -16.01
CA ALA A 323 -5.94 20.03 -17.39
C ALA A 323 -5.29 18.65 -17.56
N ASN A 324 -4.27 18.34 -16.74
CA ASN A 324 -3.57 17.06 -16.74
C ASN A 324 -4.24 15.99 -15.86
N ARG A 325 -5.25 16.38 -15.07
CA ARG A 325 -5.93 15.49 -14.12
C ARG A 325 -6.71 14.39 -14.83
N GLN A 326 -6.44 13.13 -14.46
CA GLN A 326 -7.18 11.94 -14.89
C GLN A 326 -7.33 11.84 -16.43
N THR A 327 -6.32 12.28 -17.18
CA THR A 327 -6.32 12.35 -18.65
C THR A 327 -5.94 11.02 -19.32
N LEU A 328 -5.20 10.17 -18.63
CA LEU A 328 -4.78 8.85 -19.10
C LEU A 328 -5.58 7.77 -18.37
N ARG A 329 -6.11 6.80 -19.10
CA ARG A 329 -6.81 5.64 -18.53
C ARG A 329 -5.89 4.43 -18.56
N GLU A 330 -5.67 3.88 -17.38
CA GLU A 330 -4.88 2.69 -17.15
C GLU A 330 -5.80 1.51 -16.79
N THR A 331 -5.57 0.37 -17.44
CA THR A 331 -6.20 -0.90 -17.11
C THR A 331 -5.10 -1.91 -16.83
N ILE A 332 -5.07 -2.46 -15.62
CA ILE A 332 -4.09 -3.47 -15.22
C ILE A 332 -4.83 -4.74 -14.87
N GLY A 333 -4.38 -5.87 -15.40
CA GLY A 333 -4.86 -7.20 -15.07
C GLY A 333 -3.70 -8.12 -14.73
N GLY A 334 -3.92 -9.09 -13.87
CA GLY A 334 -2.85 -10.02 -13.56
C GLY A 334 -3.19 -11.05 -12.50
N GLY A 335 -2.15 -11.79 -12.12
CA GLY A 335 -2.26 -12.79 -11.10
C GLY A 335 -0.94 -13.13 -10.45
N ASN A 336 -1.03 -13.75 -9.29
CA ASN A 336 0.09 -14.28 -8.55
C ASN A 336 -0.23 -15.71 -8.08
N LEU A 337 0.69 -16.64 -8.31
CA LEU A 337 0.62 -17.99 -7.77
C LEU A 337 1.73 -18.13 -6.74
N THR A 338 1.36 -18.38 -5.48
CA THR A 338 2.30 -18.55 -4.38
C THR A 338 2.23 -19.97 -3.85
N TYR A 339 3.38 -20.63 -3.83
CA TYR A 339 3.62 -21.89 -3.15
C TYR A 339 4.32 -21.64 -1.81
N THR A 340 3.85 -22.30 -0.75
CA THR A 340 4.48 -22.32 0.58
C THR A 340 4.58 -23.77 1.03
N SER A 341 5.79 -24.20 1.42
CA SER A 341 6.02 -25.53 1.98
C SER A 341 5.22 -25.72 3.27
N ARG A 342 4.87 -26.97 3.60
CA ARG A 342 4.15 -27.31 4.84
C ARG A 342 4.90 -26.88 6.11
N SER A 343 6.22 -26.97 6.07
CA SER A 343 7.13 -26.50 7.13
C SER A 343 7.29 -24.98 7.17
N SER A 344 6.62 -24.22 6.29
CA SER A 344 6.67 -22.74 6.22
C SER A 344 8.07 -22.11 6.11
N ASN A 345 9.07 -22.92 5.73
CA ASN A 345 10.46 -22.51 5.57
C ASN A 345 10.83 -22.18 4.12
N PHE A 346 10.07 -22.67 3.14
CA PHE A 346 10.25 -22.37 1.72
C PHE A 346 8.99 -21.74 1.13
N SER A 347 9.17 -20.71 0.31
CA SER A 347 8.11 -20.09 -0.49
C SER A 347 8.61 -19.76 -1.89
N ALA A 348 7.79 -19.96 -2.90
CA ALA A 348 8.05 -19.49 -4.26
C ALA A 348 6.79 -18.83 -4.83
N GLY A 349 6.98 -17.82 -5.67
CA GLY A 349 5.89 -17.07 -6.29
C GLY A 349 6.16 -16.81 -7.77
N LEU A 350 5.08 -16.83 -8.55
CA LEU A 350 5.06 -16.40 -9.95
C LEU A 350 4.02 -15.29 -10.07
N THR A 351 4.44 -14.13 -10.56
CA THR A 351 3.59 -12.95 -10.76
C THR A 351 3.57 -12.59 -12.24
N ALA A 352 2.39 -12.33 -12.78
CA ALA A 352 2.21 -11.78 -14.13
C ALA A 352 1.29 -10.55 -14.05
N VAL A 353 1.71 -9.47 -14.70
CA VAL A 353 1.00 -8.19 -14.73
C VAL A 353 0.95 -7.72 -16.19
N ASP A 354 -0.26 -7.56 -16.70
CA ASP A 354 -0.56 -6.95 -18.00
C ASP A 354 -1.09 -5.54 -17.77
N SER A 355 -0.49 -4.56 -18.43
CA SER A 355 -0.84 -3.14 -18.32
C SER A 355 -1.24 -2.60 -19.67
N HIS A 356 -2.40 -1.95 -19.73
CA HIS A 356 -2.95 -1.34 -20.93
C HIS A 356 -3.29 0.13 -20.71
N PHE A 357 -2.84 0.99 -21.63
CA PHE A 357 -3.10 2.42 -21.64
C PHE A 357 -3.95 2.80 -22.85
N ASP A 358 -4.91 3.71 -22.65
CA ASP A 358 -5.74 4.22 -23.74
C ASP A 358 -4.96 5.15 -24.70
N LYS A 359 -3.94 5.84 -24.20
CA LYS A 359 -2.95 6.59 -24.97
C LYS A 359 -1.56 5.95 -24.83
N PRO A 360 -0.73 5.96 -25.87
CA PRO A 360 0.62 5.42 -25.81
C PRO A 360 1.48 6.24 -24.84
N LEU A 361 2.30 5.55 -24.06
CA LEU A 361 3.36 6.16 -23.28
C LEU A 361 4.59 6.31 -24.17
N GLN A 362 5.10 7.54 -24.26
CA GLN A 362 6.33 7.85 -24.98
C GLN A 362 7.09 8.91 -24.19
N ARG A 363 8.11 8.44 -23.45
CA ARG A 363 9.03 9.33 -22.73
C ARG A 363 9.98 10.04 -23.68
N GLN A 364 10.52 11.15 -23.22
CA GLN A 364 11.59 11.83 -23.93
C GLN A 364 12.80 10.90 -24.09
N PRO A 365 13.46 10.90 -25.26
CA PRO A 365 14.55 9.98 -25.59
C PRO A 365 15.85 10.40 -24.89
N GLU A 366 15.88 10.26 -23.57
CA GLU A 366 17.06 10.45 -22.74
C GLU A 366 17.75 9.11 -22.49
N LEU A 367 19.07 9.11 -22.23
CA LEU A 367 19.87 7.89 -22.08
C LEU A 367 19.32 6.93 -21.00
N TYR A 368 18.74 7.47 -19.92
CA TYR A 368 18.15 6.65 -18.86
C TYR A 368 16.77 6.06 -19.26
N ASN A 369 16.08 6.64 -20.24
CA ASN A 369 14.79 6.16 -20.76
C ASN A 369 14.93 5.12 -21.88
N ALA A 370 16.15 4.69 -22.22
CA ALA A 370 16.41 3.82 -23.36
C ALA A 370 15.72 2.45 -23.25
N PHE A 371 15.56 1.94 -22.04
CA PHE A 371 14.92 0.64 -21.76
C PHE A 371 13.51 0.78 -21.18
N GLU A 372 13.02 2.01 -21.02
CA GLU A 372 11.66 2.20 -20.51
C GLU A 372 10.61 1.75 -21.51
N PHE A 373 9.46 1.34 -20.96
CA PHE A 373 8.32 0.93 -21.76
C PHE A 373 7.83 2.06 -22.69
N ARG A 374 7.58 1.70 -23.96
CA ARG A 374 6.98 2.57 -24.97
C ARG A 374 5.77 1.88 -25.59
N GLY A 375 4.68 2.61 -25.77
CA GLY A 375 3.45 2.13 -26.40
C GLY A 375 2.28 1.98 -25.43
N ARG A 376 1.34 1.08 -25.76
CA ARG A 376 0.05 0.94 -25.05
C ARG A 376 -0.09 -0.33 -24.21
N HIS A 377 0.71 -1.37 -24.46
CA HIS A 377 0.59 -2.67 -23.81
C HIS A 377 1.94 -3.12 -23.24
N ASN A 378 1.99 -3.41 -21.95
CA ASN A 378 3.17 -3.94 -21.28
C ASN A 378 2.85 -5.19 -20.48
N LEU A 379 3.51 -6.30 -20.79
CA LEU A 379 3.43 -7.53 -20.01
C LEU A 379 4.71 -7.68 -19.19
N ALA A 380 4.57 -7.82 -17.87
CA ALA A 380 5.66 -8.07 -16.96
C ALA A 380 5.45 -9.37 -16.19
N ILE A 381 6.48 -10.21 -16.15
CA ILE A 381 6.47 -11.50 -15.46
C ILE A 381 7.64 -11.55 -14.49
N GLY A 382 7.37 -12.02 -13.27
CA GLY A 382 8.36 -12.08 -12.20
C GLY A 382 8.26 -13.38 -11.43
N VAL A 383 9.42 -13.90 -11.03
CA VAL A 383 9.53 -15.07 -10.16
C VAL A 383 10.24 -14.65 -8.90
N ASN A 384 9.68 -14.99 -7.75
CA ASN A 384 10.27 -14.72 -6.44
C ASN A 384 10.40 -16.01 -5.63
N TYR A 385 11.42 -16.09 -4.79
CA TYR A 385 11.60 -17.22 -3.88
C TYR A 385 12.16 -16.76 -2.53
N SER A 386 11.87 -17.54 -1.49
CA SER A 386 12.48 -17.37 -0.18
C SER A 386 12.66 -18.72 0.51
N TYR A 387 13.78 -18.88 1.19
CA TYR A 387 14.12 -20.08 1.93
C TYR A 387 14.81 -19.71 3.25
N VAL A 388 14.31 -20.28 4.34
CA VAL A 388 14.83 -20.07 5.69
C VAL A 388 15.41 -21.39 6.19
N ILE A 389 16.69 -21.38 6.55
CA ILE A 389 17.39 -22.51 7.15
C ILE A 389 18.03 -22.03 8.45
N ARG A 390 17.45 -22.40 9.59
CA ARG A 390 17.92 -21.97 10.92
C ARG A 390 18.04 -20.43 10.98
N ASN A 391 19.27 -19.92 11.07
CA ASN A 391 19.62 -18.50 11.13
C ASN A 391 20.00 -17.88 9.77
N ILE A 392 19.87 -18.62 8.66
CA ILE A 392 20.20 -18.16 7.30
C ILE A 392 18.91 -17.98 6.49
N ILE A 393 18.82 -16.86 5.77
CA ILE A 393 17.71 -16.55 4.86
C ILE A 393 18.26 -16.30 3.47
N LEU A 394 17.72 -17.03 2.50
CA LEU A 394 17.99 -16.84 1.08
C LEU A 394 16.71 -16.33 0.42
N PHE A 395 16.79 -15.25 -0.34
CA PHE A 395 15.66 -14.72 -1.07
C PHE A 395 16.13 -14.08 -2.38
N GLY A 396 15.22 -14.00 -3.35
CA GLY A 396 15.47 -13.35 -4.63
C GLY A 396 14.18 -13.10 -5.38
N GLU A 397 14.20 -12.11 -6.25
CA GLU A 397 13.14 -11.84 -7.22
C GLU A 397 13.80 -11.47 -8.54
N THR A 398 13.32 -12.04 -9.64
CA THR A 398 13.75 -11.69 -10.99
C THR A 398 12.53 -11.35 -11.80
N ALA A 399 12.55 -10.20 -12.48
CA ALA A 399 11.43 -9.73 -13.28
C ALA A 399 11.86 -9.30 -14.68
N ARG A 400 10.98 -9.53 -15.66
CA ARG A 400 11.18 -9.13 -17.05
C ARG A 400 9.90 -8.56 -17.64
N SER A 401 10.04 -7.46 -18.37
CA SER A 401 8.96 -6.82 -19.13
C SER A 401 9.09 -7.06 -20.64
N SER A 402 8.00 -6.91 -21.36
CA SER A 402 7.95 -7.03 -22.83
C SER A 402 8.76 -5.95 -23.54
N SER A 403 8.98 -4.79 -22.93
CA SER A 403 9.86 -3.73 -23.46
C SER A 403 11.36 -4.03 -23.33
N GLY A 404 11.74 -5.20 -22.82
CA GLY A 404 13.13 -5.60 -22.66
C GLY A 404 13.78 -5.12 -21.35
N ALA A 405 13.11 -4.26 -20.57
CA ALA A 405 13.56 -3.90 -19.24
C ALA A 405 13.58 -5.16 -18.36
N SER A 406 14.78 -5.51 -17.91
CA SER A 406 15.03 -6.60 -16.98
C SER A 406 15.49 -5.96 -15.67
N VAL A 407 14.76 -6.22 -14.58
CA VAL A 407 15.15 -5.78 -13.24
C VAL A 407 15.57 -7.02 -12.47
N ARG A 408 16.82 -7.03 -12.00
CA ARG A 408 17.44 -8.12 -11.25
C ARG A 408 17.71 -7.70 -9.82
#